data_AF-X1FT51-F1
#
_entry.id   AF-X1FT51-F1
#
_cell.length_a   1.000
_cell.length_b   1.000
_cell.length_c   1.000
_cell.angle_alpha   90.00
_cell.angle_beta   90.00
_cell.angle_gamma   90.00
#
_symmetry.space_group_name_H-M   'P 1'
#
loop_
_entity.id
_entity.type
_entity.pdbx_description
1 polymer ?
#
loop_
_entity_poly.entity_id
_entity_poly.type
_entity_poly.pdbx_seq_one_letter_code
_entity_poly.pdbx_strand_id
1 'polypeptide(L)'
;EKIKFENGLMIKLYLPLTEISEFQRIFDLLFQFLKIDKYLILNDMIDGKNLLKSIYGNLSFLDSYNPLKNLKWNNKDKIWMNHKLFNEKFEPIYPDLIPKE
;
A
#
# COMPACT_ATOMS: atom_id res chain seq x y z
N GLU A 1 -11.20 4.27 -21.59
CA GLU A 1 -10.96 2.91 -22.13
C GLU A 1 -10.06 2.12 -21.18
N LYS A 2 -10.28 0.82 -20.99
CA LYS A 2 -9.31 -0.04 -20.29
C LYS A 2 -8.20 -0.41 -21.27
N ILE A 3 -6.99 0.07 -21.02
CA ILE A 3 -5.81 -0.30 -21.80
C ILE A 3 -5.56 -1.80 -21.60
N LYS A 4 -5.74 -2.61 -22.65
CA LYS A 4 -5.35 -4.01 -22.69
C LYS A 4 -3.90 -4.09 -23.18
N PHE A 5 -2.99 -4.52 -22.32
CA PHE A 5 -1.63 -4.85 -22.72
C PHE A 5 -1.64 -6.28 -23.27
N GLU A 6 -1.32 -6.46 -24.55
CA GLU A 6 -1.27 -7.79 -25.19
C GLU A 6 0.07 -8.49 -24.95
N ASN A 7 1.17 -7.73 -24.91
CA ASN A 7 2.52 -8.23 -24.68
C ASN A 7 3.29 -7.25 -23.77
N GLY A 8 3.97 -7.78 -22.75
CA GLY A 8 4.80 -7.01 -21.83
C GLY A 8 6.06 -7.79 -21.47
N LEU A 9 7.13 -7.07 -21.13
CA LEU A 9 8.39 -7.66 -20.71
C LEU A 9 8.53 -7.50 -19.19
N MET A 10 8.69 -8.61 -18.48
CA MET A 10 9.04 -8.61 -17.06
C MET A 10 10.51 -8.99 -16.91
N ILE A 11 11.28 -8.13 -16.26
CA ILE A 11 12.68 -8.41 -15.91
C ILE A 11 12.77 -8.45 -14.39
N LYS A 12 13.19 -9.61 -13.84
CA LYS A 12 13.47 -9.75 -12.41
C LYS A 12 14.98 -9.69 -12.20
N LEU A 13 15.43 -8.70 -11.43
CA LEU A 13 16.84 -8.47 -11.13
C LEU A 13 17.09 -8.72 -9.64
N TYR A 14 18.24 -9.29 -9.31
CA TYR A 14 18.72 -9.41 -7.93
C TYR A 14 19.99 -8.58 -7.80
N LEU A 15 19.91 -7.50 -7.01
CA LEU A 15 20.95 -6.49 -6.90
C LEU A 15 21.33 -6.29 -5.42
N PRO A 16 22.27 -7.08 -4.89
CA PRO A 16 22.54 -7.15 -3.45
C PRO A 16 23.30 -5.94 -2.88
N LEU A 17 23.97 -5.15 -3.72
CA LEU A 17 24.81 -4.00 -3.32
C LEU A 17 24.46 -2.75 -4.13
N THR A 18 23.17 -2.54 -4.39
CA THR A 18 22.72 -1.44 -5.24
C THR A 18 21.88 -0.47 -4.43
N GLU A 19 22.22 0.81 -4.53
CA GLU A 19 21.38 1.87 -4.01
C GLU A 19 20.14 1.99 -4.90
N ILE A 20 18.97 1.73 -4.32
CA ILE A 20 17.69 1.68 -5.04
C ILE A 20 17.39 3.02 -5.73
N SER A 21 17.65 4.13 -5.05
CA SER A 21 17.47 5.49 -5.58
C SER A 21 18.30 5.73 -6.82
N GLU A 22 19.58 5.34 -6.79
CA GLU A 22 20.46 5.47 -7.95
C GLU A 22 20.02 4.57 -9.10
N PHE A 23 19.62 3.33 -8.81
CA PHE A 23 19.07 2.41 -9.80
C PHE A 23 17.82 2.98 -10.48
N GLN A 24 16.86 3.47 -9.71
CA GLN A 24 15.64 4.10 -10.23
C GLN A 24 15.97 5.28 -11.14
N ARG A 25 16.86 6.18 -10.69
CA ARG A 25 17.30 7.34 -11.47
C ARG A 25 17.90 6.94 -12.82
N ILE A 26 18.77 5.93 -12.85
CA ILE A 26 19.41 5.47 -14.09
C ILE A 26 18.37 4.85 -15.03
N PHE A 27 17.45 4.04 -14.50
CA PHE A 27 16.39 3.43 -15.32
C PHE A 27 15.40 4.45 -15.87
N ASP A 28 15.06 5.48 -15.11
CA ASP A 28 14.22 6.58 -15.57
C ASP A 28 14.88 7.31 -16.76
N LEU A 29 16.18 7.63 -16.64
CA LEU A 29 16.94 8.25 -17.74
C LEU A 29 17.02 7.34 -18.97
N LEU A 30 17.25 6.05 -18.77
CA LEU A 30 17.31 5.06 -19.85
C LEU A 30 15.97 4.95 -20.57
N PHE A 31 14.86 4.85 -19.83
CA PHE A 31 13.53 4.72 -20.39
C PHE A 31 13.07 6.02 -21.06
N GLN A 32 13.43 7.17 -20.50
CA GLN A 32 13.23 8.46 -21.17
C GLN A 32 13.98 8.53 -22.51
N PHE A 33 15.24 8.10 -22.53
CA PHE A 33 16.04 8.05 -23.76
C PHE A 33 15.43 7.10 -24.81
N LEU A 34 14.92 5.94 -24.36
CA LEU A 34 14.28 4.94 -25.22
C LEU A 34 12.81 5.27 -25.56
N LYS A 35 12.25 6.37 -25.04
CA LYS A 35 10.82 6.75 -25.18
C LYS A 35 9.86 5.65 -24.71
N ILE A 36 10.17 5.04 -23.57
CA ILE A 36 9.32 4.06 -22.90
C ILE A 36 8.47 4.81 -21.87
N ASP A 37 7.23 5.10 -22.22
CA ASP A 37 6.36 5.96 -21.41
C ASP A 37 5.56 5.17 -20.35
N LYS A 38 5.50 3.84 -20.47
CA LYS A 38 4.69 2.96 -19.62
C LYS A 38 5.56 1.87 -19.02
N TYR A 39 6.10 2.14 -17.84
CA TYR A 39 6.86 1.19 -17.07
C TYR A 39 6.46 1.23 -15.59
N LEU A 40 6.79 0.16 -14.87
CA LEU A 40 6.56 0.03 -13.45
C LEU A 40 7.80 -0.61 -12.83
N ILE A 41 8.42 0.07 -11.87
CA ILE A 41 9.50 -0.48 -11.06
C ILE A 41 8.90 -0.93 -9.74
N LEU A 42 8.78 -2.24 -9.56
CA LEU A 42 8.40 -2.84 -8.28
C LEU A 42 9.66 -3.18 -7.51
N ASN A 43 9.76 -2.65 -6.30
CA ASN A 43 10.85 -2.97 -5.40
C ASN A 43 10.28 -3.40 -4.04
N ASP A 44 10.85 -4.47 -3.48
CA ASP A 44 10.58 -4.92 -2.12
C ASP A 44 11.32 -4.00 -1.15
N MET A 45 10.85 -2.75 -1.01
CA MET A 45 11.64 -1.70 -0.36
C MET A 45 11.82 -1.89 1.15
N ILE A 46 10.96 -2.68 1.81
CA ILE A 46 11.08 -2.92 3.25
C ILE A 46 10.53 -4.31 3.57
N ASP A 47 11.30 -5.10 4.33
CA ASP A 47 10.75 -6.30 4.97
C ASP A 47 9.58 -5.89 5.86
N GLY A 48 8.36 -6.23 5.44
CA GLY A 48 7.14 -5.87 6.15
C GLY A 48 7.17 -6.31 7.61
N LYS A 49 7.90 -7.38 7.95
CA LYS A 49 8.10 -7.80 9.34
C LYS A 49 8.94 -6.79 10.13
N ASN A 50 9.98 -6.22 9.53
CA ASN A 50 10.81 -5.21 10.18
C ASN A 50 10.08 -3.87 10.32
N LEU A 51 9.25 -3.49 9.34
CA LEU A 51 8.37 -2.32 9.45
C LEU A 51 7.36 -2.47 10.59
N LEU A 52 6.71 -3.64 10.67
CA LEU A 52 5.77 -3.90 11.77
C LEU A 52 6.49 -3.89 13.12
N LYS A 53 7.71 -4.46 13.21
CA LYS A 53 8.52 -4.42 14.43
C LYS A 53 8.90 -2.99 14.85
N SER A 54 9.23 -2.10 13.90
CA SER A 54 9.60 -0.73 14.26
C SER A 54 8.45 0.08 14.83
N ILE A 55 7.20 -0.25 14.45
CA ILE A 55 5.99 0.44 14.92
C ILE A 55 5.45 -0.20 16.20
N TYR A 56 5.35 -1.53 16.24
CA TYR A 56 4.65 -2.26 17.30
C TYR A 56 5.59 -3.02 18.25
N GLY A 57 6.89 -3.03 17.99
CA GLY A 57 7.87 -3.78 18.77
C GLY A 57 7.73 -5.29 18.58
N ASN A 58 7.27 -5.98 19.62
CA ASN A 58 7.05 -7.43 19.58
C ASN A 58 5.84 -7.77 18.69
N LEU A 59 6.00 -8.74 17.78
CA LEU A 59 4.98 -9.16 16.83
C LEU A 59 4.14 -10.38 17.25
N SER A 60 4.34 -10.93 18.45
CA SER A 60 3.57 -12.10 18.93
C SER A 60 2.05 -11.86 18.96
N PHE A 61 1.60 -10.60 18.97
CA PHE A 61 0.17 -10.29 18.89
C PHE A 61 -0.45 -10.67 17.53
N LEU A 62 0.34 -10.67 16.45
CA LEU A 62 -0.16 -10.97 15.10
C LEU A 62 -0.73 -12.39 14.99
N ASP A 63 -0.20 -13.34 15.76
CA ASP A 63 -0.67 -14.73 15.79
C ASP A 63 -2.11 -14.85 16.28
N SER A 64 -2.57 -13.89 17.09
CA SER A 64 -3.93 -13.81 17.62
C SER A 64 -4.76 -12.66 17.04
N TYR A 65 -4.14 -11.83 16.19
CA TYR A 65 -4.77 -10.64 15.65
C TYR A 65 -5.75 -10.99 14.55
N ASN A 66 -7.04 -10.76 14.80
CA ASN A 66 -8.08 -10.86 13.79
C ASN A 66 -8.56 -9.46 13.40
N PRO A 67 -8.13 -8.91 12.23
CA PRO A 67 -8.51 -7.57 11.81
C PRO A 67 -10.03 -7.42 11.61
N LEU A 68 -10.74 -8.50 11.26
CA LEU A 68 -12.18 -8.50 11.02
C LEU A 68 -13.00 -8.27 12.29
N LYS A 69 -12.45 -8.53 13.49
CA LYS A 69 -13.12 -8.19 14.76
C LYS A 69 -13.35 -6.69 14.92
N ASN A 70 -12.58 -5.85 14.21
CA ASN A 70 -12.78 -4.40 14.26
C ASN A 70 -13.96 -3.94 13.39
N LEU A 71 -14.47 -4.79 12.50
CA LEU A 71 -15.53 -4.45 11.57
C LEU A 71 -16.90 -4.91 12.09
N LYS A 72 -17.88 -4.01 12.02
CA LYS A 72 -19.30 -4.30 12.24
C LYS A 72 -20.05 -4.01 10.96
N TRP A 73 -21.02 -4.87 10.63
CA TRP A 73 -21.86 -4.69 9.46
C TRP A 73 -22.85 -3.55 9.70
N ASN A 74 -22.82 -2.53 8.82
CA ASN A 74 -23.81 -1.48 8.81
C ASN A 74 -25.00 -1.91 7.96
N ASN A 75 -26.15 -2.12 8.60
CA ASN A 75 -27.38 -2.54 7.94
C ASN A 75 -28.01 -1.48 7.03
N LYS A 76 -27.76 -0.19 7.30
CA LYS A 76 -28.29 0.95 6.54
C LYS A 76 -27.54 1.11 5.23
N ASP A 77 -26.21 1.19 5.30
CA ASP A 77 -25.36 1.50 4.14
C ASP A 77 -24.78 0.25 3.46
N LYS A 78 -25.04 -0.95 4.00
CA LYS A 78 -24.58 -2.26 3.47
C LYS A 78 -23.05 -2.35 3.30
N ILE A 79 -22.31 -1.75 4.23
CA ILE A 79 -20.84 -1.77 4.25
C ILE A 79 -20.32 -2.23 5.62
N TRP A 80 -19.12 -2.82 5.63
CA TRP A 80 -18.40 -3.12 6.87
C TRP A 80 -17.71 -1.86 7.38
N MET A 81 -18.02 -1.47 8.62
CA MET A 81 -17.50 -0.24 9.22
C MET A 81 -16.73 -0.54 10.50
N ASN A 82 -15.65 0.20 10.73
CA ASN A 82 -14.83 0.05 11.93
C ASN A 82 -15.47 0.78 13.11
N HIS A 83 -15.92 0.05 14.13
CA HIS A 83 -16.57 0.63 15.31
C HIS A 83 -15.68 1.56 16.14
N LYS A 84 -14.36 1.59 15.88
CA LYS A 84 -13.43 2.55 16.50
C LYS A 84 -13.38 3.89 15.77
N LEU A 85 -13.87 3.94 14.54
CA LEU A 85 -13.90 5.15 13.71
C LEU A 85 -15.29 5.79 13.68
N PHE A 86 -16.34 5.01 13.97
CA PHE A 86 -17.73 5.44 13.84
C PHE A 86 -18.54 5.15 15.12
N ASN A 87 -19.46 6.05 15.47
CA ASN A 87 -20.36 5.91 16.60
C ASN A 87 -21.51 4.90 16.29
N GLU A 88 -22.41 4.67 17.25
CA GLU A 88 -23.55 3.75 17.08
C GLU A 88 -24.54 4.17 15.97
N LYS A 89 -24.53 5.46 15.61
CA LYS A 89 -25.30 6.03 14.49
C LYS A 89 -24.53 5.98 13.16
N PHE A 90 -23.34 5.36 13.14
CA PHE A 90 -22.42 5.29 12.01
C PHE A 90 -21.86 6.65 11.56
N GLU A 91 -21.79 7.63 12.46
CA GLU A 91 -21.16 8.92 12.19
C GLU A 91 -19.68 8.88 12.63
N PRO A 92 -18.76 9.61 11.94
CA PRO A 92 -17.35 9.66 12.32
C PRO A 92 -17.18 10.16 13.76
N ILE A 93 -16.35 9.46 14.55
CA ILE A 93 -15.98 9.90 15.91
C ILE A 93 -14.90 10.99 15.85
N TYR A 94 -14.04 10.93 14.84
CA TYR A 94 -12.96 11.87 14.62
C TYR A 94 -13.39 12.99 13.67
N PRO A 95 -12.91 14.21 13.87
CA PRO A 95 -13.11 15.29 12.91
C PRO A 95 -12.45 14.93 11.57
N ASP A 96 -12.93 15.56 10.49
CA ASP A 96 -12.32 15.40 9.19
C ASP A 96 -10.84 15.81 9.24
N LEU A 97 -9.96 14.91 8.81
CA LEU A 97 -8.51 15.17 8.74
C LEU A 97 -8.17 16.20 7.66
N ILE A 98 -9.12 16.47 6.76
CA ILE A 98 -9.01 17.44 5.68
C ILE A 98 -10.00 18.56 5.99
N PRO A 99 -9.54 19.83 6.08
CA PRO A 99 -10.44 20.97 6.24
C PRO A 99 -11.48 20.97 5.12
N LYS A 100 -12.76 21.17 5.48
CA LYS A 100 -13.81 21.47 4.51
C LYS A 100 -13.74 22.96 4.17
N GLU A 101 -13.63 23.27 2.88
CA GLU A 101 -13.74 24.63 2.34
C GLU A 101 -15.12 25.24 2.59
#